data_AF-A0A0F9MEJ3-F1
#
_entry.id   AF-A0A0F9MEJ3-F1
#
_cell.length_a   1.000
_cell.length_b   1.000
_cell.length_c   1.000
_cell.angle_alpha   90.00
_cell.angle_beta   90.00
_cell.angle_gamma   90.00
#
_symmetry.space_group_name_H-M   'P 1'
#
loop_
_entity.id
_entity.type
_entity.pdbx_description
1 polymer ?
#
loop_
_entity_poly.entity_id
_entity_poly.type
_entity_poly.pdbx_seq_one_letter_code
_entity_poly.pdbx_strand_id
1 'polypeptide(L)'
;MGYEIDFLPVGEGERSGDAIALRFGDLHGDRTEQFVMVVDGGTKKSGEKLIEHVKKHYSTDAVDLVISTHPDNDHISGLTAVLEELTVGRLWMHLPWNHSTDFRALFKDKRFTSIGLKERIRKALDAASEVEEIAKKKGIPIDEPFSDAKLPAAKIEESGDGDVTDGSSGG
;
A
#
# COMPACT_ATOMS: atom_id res chain seq x y z
N MET A 1 13.16 -20.48 7.44
CA MET A 1 11.89 -19.71 7.44
C MET A 1 11.81 -18.91 8.73
N GLY A 2 11.86 -17.59 8.62
CA GLY A 2 11.72 -16.64 9.72
C GLY A 2 10.66 -15.59 9.40
N TYR A 3 10.30 -14.81 10.40
CA TYR A 3 9.39 -13.66 10.27
C TYR A 3 9.87 -12.53 11.16
N GLU A 4 9.62 -11.30 10.72
CA GLU A 4 9.91 -10.06 11.43
C GLU A 4 8.70 -9.14 11.27
N ILE A 5 8.28 -8.51 12.37
CA ILE A 5 7.13 -7.59 12.40
C ILE A 5 7.55 -6.39 13.22
N ASP A 6 7.49 -5.22 12.61
CA ASP A 6 7.93 -3.96 13.18
C ASP A 6 6.75 -3.00 13.27
N PHE A 7 6.37 -2.64 14.49
CA PHE A 7 5.36 -1.62 14.77
C PHE A 7 6.06 -0.26 14.91
N LEU A 8 5.86 0.61 13.94
CA LEU A 8 6.46 1.94 13.96
C LEU A 8 5.56 2.92 14.73
N PRO A 9 6.16 3.87 15.47
CA PRO A 9 5.40 4.87 16.20
C PRO A 9 4.66 5.82 15.23
N VAL A 10 3.37 6.02 15.48
CA VAL A 10 2.52 6.95 14.74
C VAL A 10 2.14 8.14 15.60
N GLY A 11 2.41 9.35 15.10
CA GLY A 11 2.04 10.60 15.77
C GLY A 11 2.86 10.93 17.02
N GLU A 12 2.44 11.99 17.71
CA GLU A 12 2.95 12.45 19.00
C GLU A 12 1.71 12.79 19.86
N GLY A 13 1.22 11.85 20.68
CA GLY A 13 0.05 12.07 21.56
C GLY A 13 -1.27 11.49 21.05
N GLU A 14 -2.27 12.34 20.80
CA GLU A 14 -3.70 11.97 20.58
C GLU A 14 -4.03 11.44 19.16
N ARG A 15 -3.09 11.49 18.21
CA ARG A 15 -3.29 11.01 16.83
C ARG A 15 -2.85 9.55 16.73
N SER A 16 -3.80 8.63 16.59
CA SER A 16 -3.59 7.17 16.60
C SER A 16 -3.74 6.56 15.21
N GLY A 17 -2.73 5.86 14.73
CA GLY A 17 -2.86 5.05 13.53
C GLY A 17 -1.82 3.94 13.50
N ASP A 18 -1.89 3.10 12.47
CA ASP A 18 -0.99 1.98 12.31
C ASP A 18 0.04 2.27 11.21
N ALA A 19 1.28 1.85 11.44
CA ALA A 19 2.35 1.85 10.47
C ALA A 19 3.21 0.63 10.77
N ILE A 20 3.01 -0.43 10.00
CA ILE A 20 3.60 -1.74 10.29
C ILE A 20 4.37 -2.20 9.06
N ALA A 21 5.63 -2.57 9.27
CA ALA A 21 6.42 -3.29 8.28
C ALA A 21 6.54 -4.75 8.72
N LEU A 22 6.45 -5.68 7.77
CA LEU A 22 6.66 -7.09 8.05
C LEU A 22 7.36 -7.79 6.90
N ARG A 23 8.21 -8.76 7.23
CA ARG A 23 8.79 -9.67 6.25
C ARG A 23 8.81 -11.10 6.75
N PHE A 24 8.70 -12.05 5.83
CA PHE A 24 8.81 -13.47 6.14
C PHE A 24 9.40 -14.25 4.97
N GLY A 25 9.95 -15.44 5.24
CA GLY A 25 10.63 -16.26 4.23
C GLY A 25 12.01 -16.72 4.70
N ASP A 26 12.98 -16.83 3.80
CA ASP A 26 14.38 -16.98 4.20
C ASP A 26 15.02 -15.60 4.44
N LEU A 27 15.08 -15.19 5.72
CA LEU A 27 15.63 -13.89 6.12
C LEU A 27 17.16 -13.79 5.93
N HIS A 28 17.83 -14.91 5.67
CA HIS A 28 19.27 -14.96 5.36
C HIS A 28 19.54 -15.29 3.88
N GLY A 29 18.48 -15.61 3.12
CA GLY A 29 18.53 -15.86 1.69
C GLY A 29 18.36 -14.59 0.87
N ASP A 30 18.20 -14.77 -0.45
CA ASP A 30 18.05 -13.67 -1.39
C ASP A 30 16.70 -12.96 -1.24
N ARG A 31 16.58 -11.74 -1.78
CA ARG A 31 15.32 -10.94 -1.73
C ARG A 31 14.13 -11.72 -2.30
N THR A 32 14.34 -12.57 -3.30
CA THR A 32 13.29 -13.38 -3.95
C THR A 32 12.75 -14.50 -3.06
N GLU A 33 13.46 -14.85 -1.98
CA GLU A 33 13.06 -15.82 -0.97
C GLU A 33 12.35 -15.16 0.23
N GLN A 34 12.19 -13.83 0.17
CA GLN A 34 11.51 -13.02 1.17
C GLN A 34 10.21 -12.46 0.60
N PHE A 35 9.24 -12.28 1.47
CA PHE A 35 8.02 -11.56 1.19
C PHE A 35 7.98 -10.35 2.12
N VAL A 36 7.86 -9.15 1.56
CA VAL A 36 7.81 -7.89 2.31
C VAL A 36 6.42 -7.27 2.17
N MET A 37 5.84 -6.88 3.30
CA MET A 37 4.53 -6.27 3.34
C MET A 37 4.53 -5.04 4.26
N VAL A 38 3.68 -4.10 3.91
CA VAL A 38 3.38 -2.91 4.70
C VAL A 38 1.89 -2.91 5.02
N VAL A 39 1.55 -2.71 6.29
CA VAL A 39 0.16 -2.56 6.74
C VAL A 39 0.00 -1.18 7.32
N ASP A 40 -0.81 -0.37 6.65
CA ASP A 40 -0.99 1.05 6.88
C ASP A 40 0.31 1.87 6.87
N GLY A 41 0.17 3.21 6.87
CA GLY A 41 1.31 4.13 6.81
C GLY A 41 1.29 5.20 7.90
N GLY A 42 0.23 5.26 8.70
CA GLY A 42 -0.01 6.32 9.65
C GLY A 42 0.08 7.72 9.02
N THR A 43 0.69 8.65 9.76
CA THR A 43 0.95 10.00 9.24
C THR A 43 2.04 9.99 8.16
N LYS A 44 2.13 11.03 7.34
CA LYS A 44 3.25 11.19 6.37
C LYS A 44 4.65 10.97 7.00
N LYS A 45 4.90 11.53 8.18
CA LYS A 45 6.16 11.33 8.94
C LYS A 45 6.39 9.87 9.35
N SER A 46 5.31 9.13 9.62
CA SER A 46 5.39 7.69 9.91
C SER A 46 5.66 6.88 8.64
N GLY A 47 5.04 7.25 7.51
CA GLY A 47 5.32 6.68 6.19
C GLY A 47 6.78 6.85 5.78
N GLU A 48 7.36 8.04 5.98
CA GLU A 48 8.79 8.31 5.73
C GLU A 48 9.69 7.38 6.57
N LYS A 49 9.41 7.22 7.86
CA LYS A 49 10.14 6.27 8.72
C LYS A 49 9.95 4.82 8.28
N LEU A 50 8.78 4.46 7.76
CA LEU A 50 8.49 3.13 7.28
C LEU A 50 9.28 2.82 6.01
N ILE A 51 9.36 3.77 5.07
CA ILE A 51 10.22 3.70 3.89
C ILE A 51 11.70 3.53 4.30
N GLU A 52 12.17 4.34 5.24
CA GLU A 52 13.54 4.23 5.78
C GLU A 52 13.77 2.86 6.43
N HIS A 53 12.79 2.35 7.19
CA HIS A 53 12.89 1.06 7.85
C HIS A 53 13.04 -0.08 6.85
N VAL A 54 12.18 -0.14 5.84
CA VAL A 54 12.23 -1.16 4.77
C VAL A 54 13.58 -1.09 4.05
N LYS A 55 14.03 0.11 3.64
CA LYS A 55 15.31 0.28 2.95
C LYS A 55 16.51 -0.13 3.81
N LYS A 56 16.50 0.22 5.10
CA LYS A 56 17.66 0.02 5.99
C LYS A 56 17.70 -1.37 6.60
N HIS A 57 16.59 -1.86 7.12
CA HIS A 57 16.51 -3.10 7.90
C HIS A 57 16.15 -4.30 7.03
N TYR A 58 15.39 -4.10 5.95
CA TYR A 58 15.06 -5.17 5.01
C TYR A 58 15.95 -5.15 3.76
N SER A 59 16.79 -4.12 3.61
CA SER A 59 17.76 -3.99 2.52
C SER A 59 17.14 -4.08 1.13
N THR A 60 15.93 -3.51 0.98
CA THR A 60 15.17 -3.49 -0.28
C THR A 60 14.31 -2.25 -0.35
N ASP A 61 13.93 -1.82 -1.56
CA ASP A 61 12.89 -0.83 -1.81
C ASP A 61 11.59 -1.46 -2.37
N ALA A 62 11.57 -2.78 -2.50
CA ALA A 62 10.49 -3.55 -3.07
C ALA A 62 9.56 -4.11 -1.98
N VAL A 63 8.27 -3.79 -2.05
CA VAL A 63 7.23 -4.25 -1.14
C VAL A 63 6.20 -5.04 -1.92
N ASP A 64 6.08 -6.34 -1.64
CA ASP A 64 5.21 -7.24 -2.38
C ASP A 64 3.74 -6.85 -2.21
N LEU A 65 3.35 -6.47 -0.99
CA LEU A 65 1.99 -6.09 -0.67
C LEU A 65 1.91 -4.90 0.28
N VAL A 66 1.13 -3.89 -0.10
CA VAL A 66 0.67 -2.84 0.80
C VAL A 66 -0.79 -3.11 1.14
N ILE A 67 -1.16 -3.02 2.42
CA ILE A 67 -2.53 -3.16 2.91
C ILE A 67 -2.96 -1.85 3.54
N SER A 68 -4.11 -1.32 3.11
CA SER A 68 -4.83 -0.25 3.80
C SER A 68 -6.00 -0.87 4.56
N THR A 69 -5.94 -0.85 5.89
CA THR A 69 -6.98 -1.44 6.74
C THR A 69 -8.14 -0.49 6.99
N HIS A 70 -7.86 0.82 7.10
CA HIS A 70 -8.86 1.85 7.31
C HIS A 70 -8.70 2.98 6.27
N PRO A 71 -9.79 3.43 5.64
CA PRO A 71 -9.76 4.55 4.70
C PRO A 71 -9.80 5.93 5.39
N ASP A 72 -9.61 5.98 6.71
CA ASP A 72 -9.79 7.19 7.51
C ASP A 72 -8.69 8.23 7.22
N ASN A 73 -9.13 9.48 7.08
CA ASN A 73 -8.32 10.54 6.47
C ASN A 73 -7.13 11.00 7.34
N ASP A 74 -7.15 10.76 8.65
CA ASP A 74 -6.10 11.21 9.56
C ASP A 74 -4.86 10.28 9.59
N HIS A 75 -4.94 9.08 9.00
CA HIS A 75 -3.90 8.05 9.14
C HIS A 75 -3.51 7.29 7.85
N ILE A 76 -4.05 7.67 6.69
CA ILE A 76 -3.68 7.04 5.42
C ILE A 76 -2.59 7.81 4.64
N SER A 77 -2.30 9.06 5.03
CA SER A 77 -1.32 9.92 4.36
C SER A 77 0.12 9.37 4.31
N GLY A 78 0.48 8.42 5.18
CA GLY A 78 1.77 7.73 5.06
C GLY A 78 1.82 6.74 3.89
N LEU A 79 0.68 6.16 3.50
CA LEU A 79 0.62 5.24 2.37
C LEU A 79 0.86 5.97 1.03
N THR A 80 0.51 7.23 0.89
CA THR A 80 0.82 7.99 -0.33
C THR A 80 2.33 8.06 -0.54
N ALA A 81 3.10 8.39 0.50
CA ALA A 81 4.57 8.38 0.45
C ALA A 81 5.13 6.98 0.14
N VAL A 82 4.60 5.94 0.79
CA VAL A 82 5.01 4.54 0.54
C VAL A 82 4.81 4.17 -0.93
N LEU A 83 3.63 4.44 -1.48
CA LEU A 83 3.35 4.14 -2.89
C LEU A 83 4.22 4.97 -3.83
N GLU A 84 4.54 6.22 -3.50
CA GLU A 84 5.37 7.10 -4.32
C GLU A 84 6.84 6.66 -4.35
N GLU A 85 7.40 6.27 -3.21
CA GLU A 85 8.85 6.05 -3.04
C GLU A 85 9.30 4.59 -3.09
N LEU A 86 8.43 3.62 -2.84
CA LEU A 86 8.75 2.19 -2.91
C LEU A 86 8.23 1.57 -4.21
N THR A 87 8.86 0.46 -4.59
CA THR A 87 8.38 -0.41 -5.67
C THR A 87 7.35 -1.36 -5.09
N VAL A 88 6.07 -1.10 -5.34
CA VAL A 88 4.95 -1.84 -4.75
C VAL A 88 4.36 -2.82 -5.74
N GLY A 89 4.32 -4.11 -5.37
CA GLY A 89 3.75 -5.17 -6.20
C GLY A 89 2.23 -5.10 -6.29
N ARG A 90 1.55 -4.98 -5.14
CA ARG A 90 0.09 -4.90 -5.04
C ARG A 90 -0.36 -4.01 -3.90
N LEU A 91 -1.55 -3.44 -4.05
CA LEU A 91 -2.26 -2.73 -3.00
C LEU A 91 -3.58 -3.43 -2.69
N TRP A 92 -3.78 -3.79 -1.43
CA TRP A 92 -5.10 -4.18 -0.92
C TRP A 92 -5.74 -2.99 -0.22
N MET A 93 -6.86 -2.55 -0.77
CA MET A 93 -7.69 -1.49 -0.18
C MET A 93 -9.13 -1.65 -0.65
N HIS A 94 -10.09 -1.29 0.19
CA HIS A 94 -11.48 -1.21 -0.23
C HIS A 94 -11.75 0.11 -0.96
N LEU A 95 -12.57 0.04 -2.02
CA LEU A 95 -12.96 1.17 -2.86
C LEU A 95 -14.47 1.40 -2.74
N PRO A 96 -14.98 1.85 -1.57
CA PRO A 96 -16.41 1.92 -1.28
C PRO A 96 -17.20 2.79 -2.27
N TRP A 97 -16.54 3.76 -2.92
CA TRP A 97 -17.15 4.58 -3.98
C TRP A 97 -17.52 3.80 -5.25
N ASN A 98 -16.94 2.62 -5.48
CA ASN A 98 -17.31 1.73 -6.59
C ASN A 98 -18.55 0.90 -6.28
N HIS A 99 -18.98 0.83 -5.02
CA HIS A 99 -20.12 0.04 -4.54
C HIS A 99 -21.35 0.90 -4.20
N SER A 100 -21.42 2.15 -4.72
CA SER A 100 -22.48 3.11 -4.38
C SER A 100 -23.89 2.61 -4.72
N THR A 101 -24.04 1.69 -5.68
CA THR A 101 -25.31 1.03 -5.99
C THR A 101 -25.82 0.14 -4.86
N ASP A 102 -24.93 -0.56 -4.15
CA ASP A 102 -25.29 -1.47 -3.06
C ASP A 102 -25.74 -0.68 -1.83
N PHE A 103 -25.06 0.43 -1.56
CA PHE A 103 -25.41 1.32 -0.46
C PHE A 103 -26.73 2.08 -0.68
N ARG A 104 -27.21 2.22 -1.93
CA ARG A 104 -28.44 2.96 -2.23
C ARG A 104 -29.66 2.45 -1.45
N ALA A 105 -29.72 1.14 -1.17
CA ALA A 105 -30.81 0.55 -0.39
C ALA A 105 -30.77 0.92 1.11
N LEU A 106 -29.60 1.30 1.63
CA LEU A 106 -29.39 1.66 3.03
C LEU A 106 -29.74 3.14 3.30
N PHE A 107 -29.76 3.99 2.28
CA PHE A 107 -30.17 5.39 2.41
C PHE A 107 -31.69 5.53 2.25
N LYS A 108 -32.36 5.98 3.32
CA LYS A 108 -33.82 6.23 3.33
C LYS A 108 -34.26 7.35 2.39
N ASP A 109 -33.34 8.24 1.99
CA ASP A 109 -33.65 9.41 1.16
C ASP A 109 -33.56 9.07 -0.34
N LYS A 110 -34.71 9.06 -1.01
CA LYS A 110 -34.86 8.70 -2.42
C LYS A 110 -34.28 9.75 -3.39
N ARG A 111 -33.76 10.88 -2.90
CA ARG A 111 -33.16 11.95 -3.71
C ARG A 111 -31.73 11.62 -4.18
N PHE A 112 -31.09 10.59 -3.62
CA PHE A 112 -29.72 10.23 -3.98
C PHE A 112 -29.67 9.38 -5.25
N THR A 113 -29.04 9.91 -6.30
CA THR A 113 -28.58 9.14 -7.45
C THR A 113 -27.31 8.39 -7.08
N SER A 114 -27.04 7.26 -7.74
CA SER A 114 -25.79 6.49 -7.55
C SER A 114 -24.53 7.31 -7.82
N ILE A 115 -24.62 8.23 -8.79
CA ILE A 115 -23.55 9.19 -9.13
C ILE A 115 -23.32 10.17 -7.99
N GLY A 116 -24.37 10.81 -7.47
CA GLY A 116 -24.23 11.77 -6.37
C GLY A 116 -23.72 11.13 -5.08
N LEU A 117 -24.09 9.87 -4.83
CA LEU A 117 -23.58 9.10 -3.68
C LEU A 117 -22.11 8.75 -3.85
N LYS A 118 -21.69 8.30 -5.04
CA LYS A 118 -20.29 8.00 -5.36
C LYS A 118 -19.37 9.20 -5.08
N GLU A 119 -19.71 10.37 -5.61
CA GLU A 119 -18.90 11.59 -5.43
C GLU A 119 -18.83 12.01 -3.95
N ARG A 120 -19.91 11.81 -3.21
CA ARG A 120 -19.93 12.10 -1.78
C ARG A 120 -19.06 11.14 -0.97
N ILE A 121 -19.07 9.84 -1.29
CA ILE A 121 -18.20 8.84 -0.66
C ILE A 121 -16.73 9.15 -0.97
N ARG A 122 -16.40 9.42 -2.24
CA ARG A 122 -15.04 9.84 -2.64
C ARG A 122 -14.56 11.05 -1.86
N LYS A 123 -15.41 12.08 -1.75
CA LYS A 123 -15.09 13.30 -1.01
C LYS A 123 -14.94 13.06 0.50
N ALA A 124 -15.71 12.15 1.08
CA ALA A 124 -15.61 11.81 2.49
C ALA A 124 -14.32 11.02 2.81
N LEU A 125 -13.87 10.22 1.84
CA LEU A 125 -12.65 9.39 1.90
C LEU A 125 -11.63 9.92 0.90
N ASP A 126 -11.33 11.22 0.97
CA ASP A 126 -10.47 11.91 0.01
C ASP A 126 -9.04 11.37 0.05
N ALA A 127 -8.51 11.12 1.25
CA ALA A 127 -7.17 10.58 1.42
C ALA A 127 -7.05 9.15 0.87
N ALA A 128 -8.07 8.30 1.06
CA ALA A 128 -8.11 6.99 0.41
C ALA A 128 -8.25 7.10 -1.12
N SER A 129 -9.00 8.10 -1.61
CA SER A 129 -9.11 8.35 -3.05
C SER A 129 -7.76 8.77 -3.64
N GLU A 130 -6.95 9.55 -2.92
CA GLU A 130 -5.60 9.93 -3.32
C GLU A 130 -4.67 8.70 -3.44
N VAL A 131 -4.74 7.77 -2.49
CA VAL A 131 -4.00 6.49 -2.57
C VAL A 131 -4.40 5.70 -3.83
N GLU A 132 -5.69 5.60 -4.14
CA GLU A 132 -6.18 4.96 -5.38
C GLU A 132 -5.62 5.64 -6.63
N GLU A 133 -5.56 6.97 -6.65
CA GLU A 133 -5.03 7.75 -7.77
C GLU A 133 -3.53 7.52 -7.99
N ILE A 134 -2.73 7.50 -6.91
CA ILE A 134 -1.29 7.21 -6.98
C ILE A 134 -1.06 5.78 -7.47
N ALA A 135 -1.79 4.79 -6.92
CA ALA A 135 -1.69 3.41 -7.35
C ALA A 135 -1.98 3.26 -8.85
N LYS A 136 -3.08 3.86 -9.34
CA LYS A 136 -3.42 3.86 -10.77
C LYS A 136 -2.35 4.54 -11.63
N LYS A 137 -1.82 5.68 -11.19
CA LYS A 137 -0.77 6.42 -11.91
C LYS A 137 0.51 5.62 -12.03
N LYS A 138 0.87 4.85 -11.00
CA LYS A 138 2.06 3.98 -10.99
C LYS A 138 1.82 2.58 -11.57
N GLY A 139 0.59 2.26 -11.99
CA GLY A 139 0.24 0.95 -12.52
C GLY A 139 0.22 -0.16 -11.46
N ILE A 140 0.07 0.19 -10.18
CA ILE A 140 0.00 -0.76 -9.07
C ILE A 140 -1.41 -1.39 -9.06
N PRO A 141 -1.54 -2.73 -9.19
CA PRO A 141 -2.82 -3.41 -9.09
C PRO A 141 -3.47 -3.19 -7.72
N ILE A 142 -4.76 -2.85 -7.74
CA ILE A 142 -5.58 -2.69 -6.54
C ILE A 142 -6.55 -3.87 -6.45
N ASP A 143 -6.49 -4.63 -5.35
CA ASP A 143 -7.47 -5.65 -5.03
C ASP A 143 -8.31 -5.24 -3.82
N GLU A 144 -9.62 -5.50 -3.87
CA GLU A 144 -10.49 -5.37 -2.70
C GLU A 144 -10.57 -6.73 -1.97
N PRO A 145 -10.01 -6.86 -0.75
CA PRO A 145 -9.84 -8.15 -0.07
C PRO A 145 -11.13 -8.62 0.63
N PHE A 146 -12.19 -8.87 -0.14
CA PHE A 146 -13.41 -9.48 0.39
C PHE A 146 -13.18 -10.93 0.85
N SER A 147 -13.99 -11.43 1.78
CA SER A 147 -13.83 -12.77 2.36
C SER A 147 -13.93 -13.92 1.36
N ASP A 148 -14.58 -13.69 0.22
CA ASP A 148 -14.75 -14.62 -0.89
C ASP A 148 -13.76 -14.36 -2.04
N ALA A 149 -12.88 -13.36 -1.92
CA ALA A 149 -11.90 -13.03 -2.93
C ALA A 149 -10.82 -14.12 -3.05
N LYS A 150 -10.52 -14.54 -4.29
CA LYS A 150 -9.34 -15.34 -4.60
C LYS A 150 -8.18 -14.39 -4.92
N LEU A 151 -7.38 -14.08 -3.91
CA LEU A 151 -6.29 -13.12 -4.06
C LEU A 151 -5.08 -13.81 -4.72
N PRO A 152 -4.51 -13.23 -5.78
CA PRO A 152 -3.28 -13.74 -6.38
C PRO A 152 -2.10 -13.54 -5.43
N ALA A 153 -1.11 -14.44 -5.50
CA ALA A 153 0.14 -14.24 -4.78
C ALA A 153 0.82 -12.96 -5.27
N ALA A 154 1.23 -12.09 -4.35
CA ALA A 154 2.08 -10.97 -4.72
C ALA A 154 3.45 -11.51 -5.13
N LYS A 155 3.87 -11.17 -6.35
CA LYS A 155 5.24 -11.35 -6.84
C LYS A 155 5.59 -10.09 -7.59
N ILE A 156 6.69 -9.45 -7.19
CA ILE A 156 7.30 -8.38 -7.96
C ILE A 156 8.14 -9.04 -9.05
N GLU A 157 7.83 -8.78 -10.31
CA GLU A 157 8.79 -9.03 -11.38
C GLU A 157 9.76 -7.84 -11.39
N GLU A 158 11.01 -8.07 -10.99
CA GLU A 158 12.05 -7.06 -11.16
C GLU A 158 12.22 -6.80 -12.66
N SER A 159 11.99 -5.56 -13.09
CA SER A 159 12.44 -5.10 -14.40
C SER A 159 13.97 -5.05 -14.37
N GLY A 160 14.60 -6.09 -14.92
CA GLY A 160 16.06 -6.16 -15.02
C GLY A 160 16.61 -5.05 -15.90
N ASP A 161 17.19 -4.01 -15.28
CA ASP A 161 18.15 -3.14 -15.96
C ASP A 161 19.51 -3.87 -16.00
N GLY A 162 19.63 -4.75 -16.99
CA GLY A 162 20.90 -5.27 -17.42
C GLY A 162 21.50 -4.37 -18.49
N ASP A 163 22.44 -3.49 -18.11
CA ASP A 163 23.67 -3.30 -18.89
C ASP A 163 24.75 -2.61 -18.04
N VAL A 164 25.58 -3.42 -17.38
CA VAL A 164 26.94 -3.00 -17.01
C VAL A 164 27.87 -3.74 -17.96
N THR A 165 28.19 -3.09 -19.09
CA THR A 165 29.37 -3.47 -19.86
C THR A 165 30.61 -3.03 -19.11
N ASP A 166 31.18 -3.98 -18.37
CA ASP A 166 32.62 -4.08 -18.15
C ASP A 166 33.33 -3.99 -19.51
N GLY A 167 34.18 -2.98 -19.65
CA GLY A 167 35.10 -2.81 -20.77
C GLY A 167 36.48 -2.41 -20.27
N SER A 168 37.09 -3.22 -19.41
CA SER A 168 38.52 -3.17 -19.13
C SER A 168 39.31 -4.04 -20.13
N SER A 169 40.01 -3.39 -21.07
CA SER A 169 41.26 -3.86 -21.68
C SER A 169 41.91 -2.62 -22.31
N GLY A 170 43.10 -2.15 -21.95
CA GLY A 170 44.31 -2.89 -21.63
C GLY A 170 45.04 -3.23 -22.95
N GLY A 171 45.81 -2.27 -23.48
CA GLY A 171 46.61 -2.40 -24.71
C GLY A 171 46.90 -1.07 -25.38
#